data_AF-M4ZT42-F1
#
_entry.id   AF-M4ZT42-F1
#
_cell.length_a   1.000
_cell.length_b   1.000
_cell.length_c   1.000
_cell.angle_alpha   90.00
_cell.angle_beta   90.00
_cell.angle_gamma   90.00
#
_symmetry.space_group_name_H-M   'P 1'
#
loop_
_entity.id
_entity.type
_entity.pdbx_description
1 polymer ?
#
loop_
_entity_poly.entity_id
_entity_poly.type
_entity_poly.pdbx_seq_one_letter_code
_entity_poly.pdbx_strand_id
1 'polypeptide(L)'
;MNNNKNIETSVQYDVILKKCKFFFKKKLIENSKINKEEDFQKKDINNIIFSKIKKNQWIDVINLSIIAIIFYKKNIINMKMLILIKEKIYNYYDLYTKKAKFLMIKKNFDYEEAWKIMELSSMKDIILQKLFRIQNMEKNFLCIKNFYEKIYDNYIDILNYSIFILMKIEK
;
A
#
# COMPACT_ATOMS: atom_id res chain seq x y z
N MET A 1 11.62 -21.19 19.29
CA MET A 1 12.42 -20.29 18.41
C MET A 1 11.57 -19.49 17.41
N ASN A 2 10.49 -20.04 16.82
CA ASN A 2 9.68 -19.32 15.81
C ASN A 2 8.87 -18.11 16.34
N ASN A 3 8.41 -18.12 17.61
CA ASN A 3 7.67 -16.98 18.15
C ASN A 3 8.51 -15.69 18.23
N ASN A 4 9.80 -15.79 18.59
CA ASN A 4 10.67 -14.60 18.73
C ASN A 4 10.94 -13.91 17.38
N LYS A 5 11.07 -14.68 16.29
CA LYS A 5 11.33 -14.11 14.96
C LYS A 5 10.11 -13.37 14.38
N ASN A 6 8.91 -13.92 14.58
CA ASN A 6 7.66 -13.23 14.19
C ASN A 6 7.43 -11.95 14.99
N ILE A 7 7.85 -11.91 16.26
CA ILE A 7 7.82 -10.70 17.08
C ILE A 7 8.76 -9.63 16.48
N GLU A 8 9.98 -10.01 16.10
CA GLU A 8 10.95 -9.08 15.49
C GLU A 8 10.42 -8.47 14.19
N THR A 9 9.92 -9.30 13.26
CA THR A 9 9.36 -8.85 11.98
C THR A 9 8.15 -7.92 12.20
N SER A 10 7.27 -8.26 13.13
CA SER A 10 6.12 -7.43 13.50
C SER A 10 6.52 -6.06 14.04
N VAL A 11 7.59 -5.98 14.85
CA VAL A 11 8.10 -4.73 15.42
C VAL A 11 8.76 -3.87 14.34
N GLN A 12 9.61 -4.45 13.49
CA GLN A 12 10.23 -3.73 12.36
C GLN A 12 9.17 -3.19 11.40
N TYR A 13 8.12 -3.97 11.13
CA TYR A 13 7.00 -3.55 10.31
C TYR A 13 6.28 -2.32 10.89
N ASP A 14 6.08 -2.25 12.23
CA ASP A 14 5.50 -1.08 12.88
C ASP A 14 6.38 0.17 12.76
N VAL A 15 7.71 0.01 12.84
CA VAL A 15 8.65 1.12 12.66
C VAL A 15 8.50 1.74 11.27
N ILE A 16 8.47 0.90 10.24
CA ILE A 16 8.25 1.36 8.86
C ILE A 16 6.87 2.02 8.71
N LEU A 17 5.80 1.42 9.25
CA LEU A 17 4.47 2.03 9.19
C LEU A 17 4.40 3.40 9.86
N LYS A 18 5.05 3.58 11.02
CA LYS A 18 5.13 4.89 11.70
C LYS A 18 5.81 5.93 10.80
N LYS A 19 6.92 5.55 10.16
CA LYS A 19 7.64 6.39 9.19
C LYS A 19 6.75 6.75 8.00
N CYS A 20 6.07 5.78 7.39
CA CYS A 20 5.15 6.01 6.27
C CYS A 20 4.00 6.96 6.65
N LYS A 21 3.39 6.77 7.83
CA LYS A 21 2.32 7.62 8.35
C LYS A 21 2.79 9.06 8.59
N PHE A 22 4.02 9.24 9.07
CA PHE A 22 4.61 10.57 9.22
C PHE A 22 4.69 11.31 7.88
N PHE A 23 5.27 10.68 6.85
CA PHE A 23 5.35 11.28 5.52
C PHE A 23 3.99 11.48 4.87
N PHE A 24 3.03 10.58 5.11
CA PHE A 24 1.66 10.70 4.65
C PHE A 24 0.99 11.96 5.21
N LYS A 25 1.09 12.19 6.53
CA LYS A 25 0.57 13.38 7.19
C LYS A 25 1.18 14.67 6.62
N LYS A 26 2.51 14.70 6.50
CA LYS A 26 3.23 15.86 5.95
C LYS A 26 2.72 16.24 4.56
N LYS A 27 2.62 15.26 3.66
CA LYS A 27 2.17 15.46 2.27
C LYS A 27 0.70 15.87 2.17
N LEU A 28 -0.17 15.31 3.02
CA LEU A 28 -1.58 15.73 3.06
C LEU A 28 -1.74 17.18 3.52
N ILE A 29 -0.97 17.61 4.53
CA ILE A 29 -0.97 19.00 5.00
C ILE A 29 -0.48 19.93 3.89
N GLU A 30 0.61 19.60 3.22
CA GLU A 30 1.14 20.36 2.07
C GLU A 30 0.09 20.49 0.96
N ASN A 31 -0.57 19.39 0.58
CA ASN A 31 -1.60 19.40 -0.46
C ASN A 31 -2.87 20.15 -0.07
N SER A 32 -3.23 20.19 1.23
CA SER A 32 -4.39 20.96 1.69
C SER A 32 -4.20 22.49 1.62
N LYS A 33 -2.95 22.96 1.52
CA LYS A 33 -2.60 24.38 1.42
C LYS A 33 -2.51 24.88 -0.02
N ILE A 34 -2.41 23.97 -0.98
CA ILE A 34 -2.14 24.31 -2.38
C ILE A 34 -3.41 24.05 -3.21
N ASN A 35 -4.01 25.10 -3.75
CA ASN A 35 -5.04 25.02 -4.79
C ASN A 35 -4.37 24.59 -6.12
N LYS A 36 -3.91 23.35 -6.22
CA LYS A 36 -3.39 22.81 -7.49
C LYS A 36 -4.55 22.31 -8.34
N GLU A 37 -4.65 22.83 -9.56
CA GLU A 37 -5.71 22.58 -10.53
C GLU A 37 -5.74 21.13 -11.04
N GLU A 38 -4.64 20.38 -10.91
CA GLU A 38 -4.57 18.97 -11.27
C GLU A 38 -5.11 18.06 -10.16
N ASP A 39 -6.38 17.66 -10.29
CA ASP A 39 -7.01 16.68 -9.40
C ASP A 39 -6.67 15.26 -9.84
N PHE A 40 -5.76 14.61 -9.10
CA PHE A 40 -5.42 13.20 -9.27
C PHE A 40 -6.66 12.31 -9.14
N GLN A 41 -7.00 11.60 -10.23
CA GLN A 41 -8.16 10.70 -10.26
C GLN A 41 -7.76 9.29 -9.82
N LYS A 42 -8.74 8.54 -9.32
CA LYS A 42 -8.60 7.12 -8.94
C LYS A 42 -7.99 6.28 -10.07
N LYS A 43 -8.32 6.54 -11.34
CA LYS A 43 -7.79 5.83 -12.51
C LYS A 43 -6.29 6.03 -12.71
N ASP A 44 -5.72 7.11 -12.18
CA ASP A 44 -4.32 7.46 -12.37
C ASP A 44 -3.40 6.72 -11.36
N ILE A 45 -3.98 6.14 -10.30
CA ILE A 45 -3.21 5.60 -9.17
C ILE A 45 -2.22 4.53 -9.55
N ASN A 46 -2.60 3.62 -10.45
CA ASN A 46 -1.74 2.54 -10.87
C ASN A 46 -0.51 3.06 -11.64
N ASN A 47 -0.71 4.07 -12.49
CA ASN A 47 0.38 4.68 -13.26
C ASN A 47 1.34 5.46 -12.35
N ILE A 48 0.81 6.15 -11.33
CA ILE A 48 1.65 6.84 -10.35
C ILE A 48 2.43 5.83 -9.51
N ILE A 49 1.79 4.78 -9.00
CA ILE A 49 2.46 3.70 -8.26
C ILE A 49 3.59 3.10 -9.11
N PHE A 50 3.33 2.81 -10.38
CA PHE A 50 4.35 2.30 -11.31
C PHE A 50 5.56 3.24 -11.44
N SER A 51 5.30 4.54 -11.60
CA SER A 51 6.36 5.56 -11.64
C SER A 51 7.19 5.60 -10.35
N LYS A 52 6.53 5.45 -9.19
CA LYS A 52 7.20 5.39 -7.87
C LYS A 52 8.03 4.12 -7.68
N ILE A 53 7.56 2.98 -8.18
CA ILE A 53 8.32 1.71 -8.19
C ILE A 53 9.59 1.85 -9.04
N LYS A 54 9.50 2.47 -10.24
CA LYS A 54 10.68 2.70 -11.09
C LYS A 54 11.74 3.56 -10.41
N LYS A 55 11.32 4.54 -9.61
CA LYS A 55 12.20 5.43 -8.85
C LYS A 55 12.61 4.88 -7.48
N ASN A 56 12.24 3.64 -7.14
CA ASN A 56 12.45 3.02 -5.83
C ASN A 56 11.92 3.86 -4.65
N GLN A 57 10.83 4.61 -4.87
CA GLN A 57 10.21 5.48 -3.86
C GLN A 57 9.19 4.70 -3.02
N TRP A 58 9.66 3.73 -2.24
CA TRP A 58 8.80 2.74 -1.56
C TRP A 58 7.84 3.33 -0.52
N ILE A 59 8.22 4.41 0.17
CA ILE A 59 7.31 5.13 1.09
C ILE A 59 6.10 5.70 0.33
N ASP A 60 6.34 6.25 -0.87
CA ASP A 60 5.24 6.73 -1.73
C ASP A 60 4.39 5.54 -2.22
N VAL A 61 4.98 4.42 -2.61
CA VAL A 61 4.25 3.20 -3.04
C VAL A 61 3.32 2.70 -1.94
N ILE A 62 3.81 2.62 -0.69
CA ILE A 62 3.01 2.19 0.48
C ILE A 62 1.85 3.15 0.70
N ASN A 63 2.12 4.45 0.75
CA ASN A 63 1.09 5.45 1.00
C ASN A 63 0.04 5.52 -0.13
N LEU A 64 0.46 5.39 -1.39
CA LEU A 64 -0.44 5.33 -2.53
C LEU A 64 -1.29 4.05 -2.52
N SER A 65 -0.74 2.91 -2.09
CA SER A 65 -1.51 1.67 -1.95
C SER A 65 -2.62 1.83 -0.92
N ILE A 66 -2.34 2.52 0.19
CA ILE A 66 -3.37 2.83 1.21
C ILE A 66 -4.41 3.80 0.66
N ILE A 67 -4.00 4.84 -0.09
CA ILE A 67 -4.94 5.75 -0.77
C ILE A 67 -5.84 4.98 -1.73
N ALA A 68 -5.28 4.05 -2.52
CA ALA A 68 -6.05 3.24 -3.45
C ALA A 68 -7.09 2.39 -2.73
N ILE A 69 -6.69 1.73 -1.64
CA ILE A 69 -7.60 0.97 -0.78
C ILE A 69 -8.74 1.86 -0.27
N ILE A 70 -8.44 3.08 0.18
CA ILE A 70 -9.45 4.04 0.63
C ILE A 70 -10.39 4.43 -0.52
N PHE A 71 -9.85 4.73 -1.70
CA PHE A 71 -10.64 5.04 -2.89
C PHE A 71 -11.64 3.93 -3.23
N TYR A 72 -11.19 2.68 -3.20
CA TYR A 72 -12.03 1.53 -3.48
C TYR A 72 -13.07 1.24 -2.39
N LYS A 73 -12.68 1.30 -1.10
CA LYS A 73 -13.59 0.94 0.00
C LYS A 73 -14.55 2.06 0.42
N LYS A 74 -14.28 3.30 0.04
CA LYS A 74 -15.10 4.48 0.40
C LYS A 74 -15.73 5.16 -0.80
N ASN A 75 -15.65 4.55 -1.98
CA ASN A 75 -16.19 5.10 -3.23
C ASN A 75 -15.69 6.53 -3.50
N ILE A 76 -14.41 6.79 -3.20
CA ILE A 76 -13.77 8.09 -3.46
C ILE A 76 -13.11 8.01 -4.84
N ILE A 77 -13.36 9.00 -5.68
CA ILE A 77 -12.92 9.01 -7.08
C ILE A 77 -11.70 9.89 -7.35
N ASN A 78 -11.31 10.77 -6.42
CA ASN A 78 -10.18 11.70 -6.59
C ASN A 78 -9.61 12.21 -5.25
N MET A 79 -8.52 12.98 -5.30
CA MET A 79 -7.91 13.57 -4.09
C MET A 79 -8.77 14.65 -3.47
N LYS A 80 -9.46 15.47 -4.26
CA LYS A 80 -10.32 16.53 -3.72
C LYS A 80 -11.35 15.95 -2.74
N MET A 81 -12.06 14.89 -3.14
CA MET A 81 -13.00 14.18 -2.26
C MET A 81 -12.32 13.56 -1.05
N LEU A 82 -11.11 13.02 -1.21
CA LEU A 82 -10.35 12.49 -0.08
C LEU A 82 -10.05 13.60 0.94
N ILE A 83 -9.55 14.75 0.49
CA ILE A 83 -9.18 15.88 1.34
C ILE A 83 -10.41 16.45 2.09
N LEU A 84 -11.59 16.45 1.46
CA LEU A 84 -12.84 16.87 2.11
C LEU A 84 -13.18 16.02 3.35
N ILE A 85 -12.74 14.76 3.39
CA ILE A 85 -12.95 13.88 4.55
C ILE A 85 -11.71 13.75 5.45
N LYS A 86 -10.82 14.76 5.46
CA LYS A 86 -9.50 14.74 6.14
C LYS A 86 -9.50 14.16 7.55
N GLU A 87 -10.52 14.46 8.34
CA GLU A 87 -10.65 13.99 9.73
C GLU A 87 -10.75 12.45 9.81
N LYS A 88 -11.37 11.82 8.82
CA LYS A 88 -11.54 10.37 8.74
C LYS A 88 -10.39 9.67 8.02
N ILE A 89 -9.59 10.37 7.21
CA ILE A 89 -8.50 9.75 6.44
C ILE A 89 -7.52 9.03 7.37
N TYR A 90 -7.12 9.64 8.49
CA TYR A 90 -6.16 9.03 9.41
C TYR A 90 -6.71 7.75 10.06
N ASN A 91 -8.00 7.75 10.40
CA ASN A 91 -8.67 6.55 10.92
C ASN A 91 -8.71 5.44 9.88
N TYR A 92 -8.95 5.78 8.60
CA TYR A 92 -8.89 4.80 7.52
C TYR A 92 -7.48 4.30 7.25
N TYR A 93 -6.48 5.17 7.30
CA TYR A 93 -5.07 4.80 7.18
C TYR A 93 -4.70 3.77 8.26
N ASP A 94 -5.05 4.04 9.51
CA ASP A 94 -4.79 3.14 10.65
C ASP A 94 -5.56 1.82 10.51
N LEU A 95 -6.82 1.88 10.08
CA LEU A 95 -7.62 0.69 9.84
C LEU A 95 -6.97 -0.23 8.80
N TYR A 96 -6.56 0.30 7.66
CA TYR A 96 -6.05 -0.52 6.56
C TYR A 96 -4.61 -0.97 6.76
N THR A 97 -3.77 -0.19 7.43
CA THR A 97 -2.44 -0.64 7.86
C THR A 97 -2.52 -1.75 8.90
N LYS A 98 -3.46 -1.67 9.86
CA LYS A 98 -3.72 -2.76 10.81
C LYS A 98 -4.18 -4.04 10.11
N LYS A 99 -5.07 -3.93 9.11
CA LYS A 99 -5.50 -5.09 8.30
C LYS A 99 -4.34 -5.68 7.49
N ALA A 100 -3.51 -4.84 6.88
CA ALA A 100 -2.35 -5.29 6.13
C ALA A 100 -1.35 -6.03 7.01
N LYS A 101 -1.05 -5.47 8.20
CA LYS A 101 -0.19 -6.09 9.21
C LYS A 101 -0.76 -7.43 9.69
N PHE A 102 -2.05 -7.50 9.98
CA PHE A 102 -2.69 -8.76 10.38
C PHE A 102 -2.51 -9.85 9.31
N LEU A 103 -2.77 -9.51 8.04
CA LEU A 103 -2.57 -10.46 6.95
C LEU A 103 -1.09 -10.83 6.76
N MET A 104 -0.19 -9.86 6.91
CA MET A 104 1.25 -10.08 6.87
C MET A 104 1.66 -11.10 7.94
N ILE A 105 1.27 -10.91 9.21
CA ILE A 105 1.64 -11.81 10.30
C ILE A 105 1.15 -13.24 10.01
N LYS A 106 -0.10 -13.38 9.54
CA LYS A 106 -0.66 -14.68 9.17
C LYS A 106 0.16 -15.35 8.07
N LYS A 107 0.39 -14.66 6.96
CA LYS A 107 1.20 -15.19 5.84
C LYS A 107 2.64 -15.47 6.26
N ASN A 108 3.24 -14.62 7.08
CA ASN A 108 4.63 -14.76 7.52
C ASN A 108 4.82 -16.04 8.35
N PHE A 109 3.80 -16.41 9.13
CA PHE A 109 3.76 -17.70 9.82
C PHE A 109 3.63 -18.86 8.82
N ASP A 110 2.70 -18.78 7.86
CA ASP A 110 2.46 -19.83 6.86
C ASP A 110 3.67 -20.07 5.93
N TYR A 111 4.49 -19.05 5.67
CA TYR A 111 5.64 -19.10 4.77
C TYR A 111 7.01 -19.03 5.49
N GLU A 112 7.05 -19.25 6.80
CA GLU A 112 8.28 -19.29 7.60
C GLU A 112 9.26 -18.12 7.35
N GLU A 113 8.73 -16.91 7.18
CA GLU A 113 9.51 -15.71 6.86
C GLU A 113 10.34 -15.78 5.56
N ALA A 114 9.87 -16.52 4.54
CA ALA A 114 10.53 -16.65 3.24
C ALA A 114 10.98 -15.30 2.63
N TRP A 115 10.29 -14.20 2.92
CA TRP A 115 10.69 -12.87 2.48
C TRP A 115 12.11 -12.47 2.90
N LYS A 116 12.64 -12.97 4.03
CA LYS A 116 14.00 -12.64 4.49
C LYS A 116 15.06 -13.08 3.48
N ILE A 117 14.88 -14.24 2.86
CA ILE A 117 15.79 -14.83 1.87
C ILE A 117 15.50 -14.38 0.43
N MET A 118 14.33 -13.80 0.14
CA MET A 118 13.99 -13.29 -1.19
C MET A 118 14.86 -12.10 -1.60
N GLU A 119 15.26 -12.04 -2.87
CA GLU A 119 15.95 -10.89 -3.43
C GLU A 119 15.02 -9.68 -3.59
N LEU A 120 15.59 -8.47 -3.58
CA LEU A 120 14.83 -7.23 -3.79
C LEU A 120 14.18 -7.18 -5.18
N SER A 121 14.85 -7.74 -6.19
CA SER A 121 14.33 -7.94 -7.56
C SER A 121 13.06 -8.78 -7.53
N SER A 122 13.08 -9.94 -6.86
CA SER A 122 11.93 -10.84 -6.76
C SER A 122 10.74 -10.17 -6.06
N MET A 123 10.97 -9.42 -4.98
CA MET A 123 9.91 -8.67 -4.30
C MET A 123 9.31 -7.59 -5.23
N LYS A 124 10.16 -6.88 -5.97
CA LYS A 124 9.73 -5.86 -6.95
C LYS A 124 8.91 -6.48 -8.07
N ASP A 125 9.29 -7.64 -8.58
CA ASP A 125 8.55 -8.36 -9.62
C ASP A 125 7.17 -8.80 -9.13
N ILE A 126 7.07 -9.28 -7.89
CA ILE A 126 5.77 -9.60 -7.28
C ILE A 126 4.90 -8.35 -7.17
N ILE A 127 5.46 -7.21 -6.73
CA ILE A 127 4.73 -5.94 -6.66
C ILE A 127 4.21 -5.54 -8.05
N LEU A 128 5.05 -5.63 -9.09
CA LEU A 128 4.66 -5.32 -10.47
C LEU A 128 3.57 -6.27 -10.98
N GLN A 129 3.67 -7.57 -10.69
CA GLN A 129 2.66 -8.56 -11.05
C GLN A 129 1.30 -8.21 -10.44
N LYS A 130 1.26 -7.82 -9.16
CA LYS A 130 0.02 -7.41 -8.47
C LYS A 130 -0.55 -6.13 -9.07
N LEU A 131 0.31 -5.16 -9.38
CA LEU A 131 -0.10 -3.89 -9.99
C LEU A 131 -0.71 -4.10 -11.39
N PHE A 132 -0.05 -4.87 -12.25
CA PHE A 132 -0.58 -5.19 -13.58
C PHE A 132 -1.85 -6.03 -13.52
N ARG A 133 -1.99 -6.89 -12.51
CA ARG A 133 -3.23 -7.61 -12.25
C ARG A 133 -4.39 -6.66 -11.93
N ILE A 134 -4.17 -5.64 -11.11
CA ILE A 134 -5.19 -4.61 -10.83
C ILE A 134 -5.56 -3.86 -12.12
N GLN A 135 -4.58 -3.42 -12.90
CA GLN A 135 -4.84 -2.71 -14.16
C GLN A 135 -5.65 -3.56 -15.15
N ASN A 136 -5.35 -4.85 -15.25
CA ASN A 136 -6.11 -5.77 -16.11
C ASN A 136 -7.55 -5.97 -15.61
N MET A 137 -7.75 -6.05 -14.29
CA MET A 137 -9.10 -6.08 -13.70
C MET A 137 -9.87 -4.80 -14.02
N GLU A 138 -9.27 -3.63 -13.80
CA GLU A 138 -9.87 -2.33 -14.12
C GLU A 138 -10.18 -2.14 -15.61
N LYS A 139 -9.46 -2.77 -16.54
CA LYS A 139 -9.81 -2.69 -17.96
C LYS A 139 -10.96 -3.63 -18.34
N ASN A 140 -10.97 -4.83 -17.78
CA ASN A 140 -11.86 -5.91 -18.18
C ASN A 140 -13.11 -6.02 -17.27
N PHE A 141 -13.64 -4.87 -16.81
CA PHE A 141 -14.61 -4.63 -15.71
C PHE A 141 -15.76 -5.65 -15.44
N LEU A 142 -16.02 -6.66 -16.27
CA LEU A 142 -17.37 -7.20 -16.44
C LEU A 142 -17.67 -8.59 -15.87
N CYS A 143 -16.72 -9.39 -15.37
CA CYS A 143 -17.02 -10.81 -15.07
C CYS A 143 -16.52 -11.39 -13.75
N ILE A 144 -16.03 -10.58 -12.79
CA ILE A 144 -15.42 -11.12 -11.57
C ILE A 144 -16.28 -10.85 -10.33
N LYS A 145 -16.96 -11.89 -9.84
CA LYS A 145 -17.53 -11.92 -8.48
C LYS A 145 -16.44 -11.49 -7.48
N ASN A 146 -16.79 -10.55 -6.60
CA ASN A 146 -15.89 -9.94 -5.61
C ASN A 146 -14.73 -9.10 -6.20
N PHE A 147 -14.95 -8.44 -7.34
CA PHE A 147 -14.00 -7.52 -7.99
C PHE A 147 -13.28 -6.58 -6.99
N TYR A 148 -14.06 -5.86 -6.17
CA TYR A 148 -13.52 -4.90 -5.19
C TYR A 148 -12.67 -5.56 -4.10
N GLU A 149 -12.99 -6.78 -3.70
CA GLU A 149 -12.21 -7.55 -2.73
C GLU A 149 -10.87 -7.97 -3.33
N LYS A 150 -10.89 -8.49 -4.56
CA LYS A 150 -9.67 -8.89 -5.27
C LYS A 150 -8.74 -7.70 -5.50
N ILE A 151 -9.25 -6.54 -5.91
CA ILE A 151 -8.41 -5.33 -6.05
C ILE A 151 -7.80 -4.95 -4.69
N TYR A 152 -8.62 -4.94 -3.64
CA TYR A 152 -8.17 -4.62 -2.29
C TYR A 152 -7.03 -5.55 -1.85
N ASP A 153 -7.15 -6.85 -2.04
CA ASP A 153 -6.12 -7.83 -1.66
C ASP A 153 -4.80 -7.62 -2.42
N ASN A 154 -4.87 -7.25 -3.70
CA ASN A 154 -3.67 -6.97 -4.49
C ASN A 154 -2.95 -5.70 -3.99
N TYR A 155 -3.68 -4.65 -3.59
CA TYR A 155 -3.05 -3.48 -2.97
C TYR A 155 -2.45 -3.79 -1.60
N ILE A 156 -3.07 -4.67 -0.81
CA ILE A 156 -2.48 -5.13 0.47
C ILE A 156 -1.18 -5.90 0.23
N ASP A 157 -1.12 -6.75 -0.80
CA ASP A 157 0.12 -7.43 -1.18
C ASP A 157 1.20 -6.42 -1.63
N ILE A 158 0.87 -5.45 -2.48
CA ILE A 158 1.79 -4.37 -2.90
C ILE A 158 2.34 -3.63 -1.67
N LEU A 159 1.47 -3.27 -0.73
CA LEU A 159 1.84 -2.62 0.52
C LEU A 159 2.82 -3.47 1.33
N ASN A 160 2.51 -4.75 1.56
CA ASN A 160 3.32 -5.64 2.39
C ASN A 160 4.71 -5.90 1.80
N TYR A 161 4.79 -6.21 0.51
CA TYR A 161 6.09 -6.41 -0.15
C TYR A 161 6.91 -5.13 -0.21
N SER A 162 6.27 -3.96 -0.37
CA SER A 162 6.97 -2.67 -0.30
C SER A 162 7.56 -2.40 1.09
N ILE A 163 6.87 -2.83 2.16
CA ILE A 163 7.40 -2.74 3.53
C ILE A 163 8.58 -3.71 3.72
N PHE A 164 8.48 -4.95 3.22
CA PHE A 164 9.61 -5.89 3.28
C PHE A 164 10.86 -5.36 2.55
N ILE A 165 10.67 -4.70 1.41
CA ILE A 165 11.77 -4.01 0.71
C ILE A 165 12.40 -2.93 1.60
N LEU A 166 11.59 -2.05 2.22
CA LEU A 166 12.12 -1.04 3.15
C LEU A 166 12.83 -1.66 4.35
N MET A 167 12.25 -2.69 4.96
CA MET A 167 12.88 -3.44 6.06
C MET A 167 14.20 -4.08 5.67
N LYS A 168 14.39 -4.42 4.40
CA LYS A 168 15.64 -5.03 3.91
C LYS A 168 16.69 -3.99 3.51
N ILE A 169 16.27 -2.80 3.06
CA ILE A 169 17.17 -1.68 2.69
C ILE A 169 17.59 -0.85 3.90
N GLU A 170 16.73 -0.70 4.91
CA GLU A 170 17.01 0.10 6.12
C GLU A 170 17.75 -0.69 7.22
N LYS A 171 18.22 -1.90 6.90
CA LYS A 171 19.03 -2.74 7.79
C LYS A 171 20.46 -2.29 7.88
#